data_AF-A0A1E4FNG5-F1
#
_entry.id   AF-A0A1E4FNG5-F1
#
_cell.length_a   1.000
_cell.length_b   1.000
_cell.length_c   1.000
_cell.angle_alpha   90.00
_cell.angle_beta   90.00
_cell.angle_gamma   90.00
#
_symmetry.space_group_name_H-M   'P 1'
#
loop_
_entity.id
_entity.type
_entity.pdbx_description
1 polymer ?
#
loop_
_entity_poly.entity_id
_entity_poly.type
_entity_poly.pdbx_seq_one_letter_code
_entity_poly.pdbx_strand_id
1 'polypeptide(L)' 'MKPVLVLALMLVMPTMTTRAQEAAPDSQLCRSQLDLLLSGNKLTEDEARLFEDQCNCLQAREQGDEAAARDNCPS' A
#
# COMPACT_ATOMS: atom_id res chain seq x y z
N MET A 1 -17.49 -38.53 40.71
CA MET A 1 -16.13 -37.99 40.49
C MET A 1 -16.02 -37.51 39.04
N LYS A 2 -15.68 -36.23 38.85
CA LYS A 2 -15.08 -35.60 37.65
C LYS A 2 -15.89 -35.47 36.34
N PRO A 3 -16.84 -34.52 36.26
CA PRO A 3 -17.14 -33.83 34.99
C PRO A 3 -16.21 -32.61 34.75
N VAL A 4 -15.18 -32.43 35.58
CA VAL A 4 -14.31 -31.24 35.60
C VAL A 4 -13.30 -31.22 34.44
N LEU A 5 -13.11 -32.33 33.73
CA LEU A 5 -11.97 -32.46 32.80
C LEU A 5 -12.23 -31.91 31.39
N VAL A 6 -13.48 -31.60 31.02
CA VAL A 6 -13.81 -31.14 29.66
C VAL A 6 -13.73 -29.62 29.52
N LEU A 7 -13.75 -28.87 30.63
CA LEU A 7 -13.72 -27.40 30.59
C LEU A 7 -12.32 -26.80 30.39
N ALA A 8 -11.25 -27.59 30.54
CA ALA A 8 -9.87 -27.09 30.54
C ALA A 8 -9.24 -26.98 29.13
N LEU A 9 -9.88 -27.50 28.09
CA LEU A 9 -9.29 -27.55 26.73
C LEU A 9 -9.66 -26.38 25.81
N MET A 10 -10.38 -25.37 26.31
CA MET A 10 -10.80 -24.19 25.53
C MET A 10 -9.98 -22.92 25.83
N LEU A 11 -8.88 -23.02 26.57
CA LEU A 11 -8.14 -21.89 27.12
C LEU A 11 -6.83 -21.54 26.39
N VAL A 12 -6.63 -22.07 25.17
CA VAL A 12 -5.51 -21.68 24.30
C VAL A 12 -6.04 -21.39 22.90
N MET A 13 -6.94 -20.41 22.80
CA MET A 13 -7.08 -19.72 21.53
C MET A 13 -5.85 -18.82 21.39
N PRO A 14 -4.93 -19.07 20.44
CA PRO A 14 -3.92 -18.09 20.13
C PRO A 14 -4.68 -16.85 19.69
N THR A 15 -4.53 -15.76 20.45
CA THR A 15 -4.87 -14.44 19.98
C THR A 15 -4.00 -14.19 18.76
N MET A 16 -4.47 -14.62 17.59
CA MET A 16 -3.96 -14.19 16.31
C MET A 16 -4.15 -12.68 16.33
N THR A 17 -3.13 -11.97 16.78
CA THR A 17 -3.07 -10.53 16.69
C THR A 17 -3.04 -10.26 15.20
N THR A 18 -4.21 -10.06 14.61
CA THR A 18 -4.35 -9.57 13.25
C THR A 18 -3.80 -8.15 13.29
N ARG A 19 -2.48 -8.01 13.12
CA ARG A 19 -1.93 -6.80 12.55
C ARG A 19 -2.63 -6.67 11.21
N ALA A 20 -3.66 -5.83 11.15
CA ALA A 20 -4.13 -5.29 9.90
C ALA A 20 -2.87 -4.82 9.19
N GLN A 21 -2.50 -5.50 8.11
CA GLN A 21 -1.46 -5.03 7.22
C GLN A 21 -1.98 -3.68 6.76
N GLU A 22 -1.41 -2.59 7.28
CA GLU A 22 -1.73 -1.25 6.79
C GLU A 22 -1.52 -1.30 5.28
N ALA A 23 -2.59 -0.98 4.54
CA ALA A 23 -2.51 -0.94 3.09
C ALA A 23 -1.33 -0.03 2.74
N ALA A 24 -0.44 -0.50 1.87
CA ALA A 24 0.67 0.32 1.42
C ALA A 24 0.11 1.62 0.82
N PRO A 25 0.78 2.77 1.03
CA PRO A 25 0.39 4.02 0.40
C PRO A 25 0.26 3.83 -1.13
N ASP A 26 -0.74 4.46 -1.72
CA ASP A 26 -1.00 4.40 -3.17
C ASP A 26 0.21 4.89 -3.97
N SER A 27 0.98 5.85 -3.45
CA SER A 27 2.24 6.30 -4.05
C SER A 27 3.29 5.19 -4.14
N GLN A 28 3.36 4.27 -3.17
CA GLN A 28 4.27 3.13 -3.19
C GLN A 28 3.83 2.08 -4.21
N LEU A 29 2.52 1.85 -4.33
CA LEU A 29 1.97 0.96 -5.35
C LEU A 29 2.22 1.52 -6.75
N CYS A 30 2.01 2.82 -6.94
CA CYS A 30 2.29 3.53 -8.19
C CYS A 30 3.75 3.36 -8.62
N ARG A 31 4.70 3.61 -7.71
CA ARG A 31 6.14 3.44 -8.00
C ARG A 31 6.52 2.00 -8.33
N SER A 32 5.94 1.04 -7.62
CA SER A 32 6.18 -0.38 -7.90
C SER A 32 5.67 -0.77 -9.30
N GLN A 33 4.54 -0.19 -9.72
CA GLN A 33 4.00 -0.40 -11.05
C GLN A 33 4.84 0.27 -12.14
N LEU A 34 5.32 1.50 -11.90
CA LEU A 34 6.22 2.19 -12.82
C LEU A 34 7.49 1.38 -13.07
N ASP A 35 8.14 0.87 -12.01
CA ASP A 35 9.35 0.05 -12.13
C ASP A 35 9.10 -1.23 -12.95
N LEU A 36 7.96 -1.90 -12.71
CA LEU A 36 7.56 -3.06 -13.50
C LEU A 36 7.39 -2.72 -14.99
N LEU A 37 6.72 -1.61 -15.30
CA LEU A 37 6.48 -1.16 -16.66
C LEU A 37 7.77 -0.74 -17.38
N LEU A 38 8.67 -0.06 -16.67
CA LEU A 38 10.01 0.30 -17.18
C LEU A 38 10.86 -0.93 -17.46
N SER A 39 10.92 -1.88 -16.51
CA SER A 39 11.67 -3.13 -16.69
C SER A 39 11.16 -3.95 -17.89
N GLY A 40 9.86 -3.87 -18.16
CA GLY A 40 9.21 -4.49 -19.31
C GLY A 40 9.31 -3.71 -20.62
N ASN A 41 9.98 -2.54 -20.64
CA ASN A 41 10.00 -1.59 -21.75
C ASN A 41 8.60 -1.32 -22.32
N LYS A 42 7.61 -1.15 -21.42
CA LYS A 42 6.19 -0.98 -21.77
C LYS A 42 5.77 0.47 -21.97
N LEU A 43 6.63 1.41 -21.59
CA LEU A 43 6.37 2.84 -21.69
C LEU A 43 7.40 3.48 -22.60
N THR A 44 6.95 4.42 -23.40
CA THR A 44 7.82 5.45 -24.00
C THR A 44 8.37 6.38 -22.91
N GLU A 45 9.37 7.18 -23.25
CA GLU A 45 9.94 8.15 -22.31
C GLU A 45 8.91 9.17 -21.82
N ASP A 46 8.04 9.64 -22.71
CA ASP A 46 6.99 10.61 -22.38
C ASP A 46 5.92 9.98 -21.46
N GLU A 47 5.52 8.73 -21.73
CA GLU A 47 4.58 8.00 -20.88
C GLU A 47 5.17 7.71 -19.50
N ALA A 48 6.47 7.39 -19.42
CA ALA A 48 7.15 7.17 -18.16
C ALA A 48 7.16 8.43 -17.29
N ARG A 49 7.45 9.60 -17.89
CA ARG A 49 7.41 10.89 -17.19
C ARG A 49 6.01 11.21 -16.67
N LEU A 50 4.98 11.04 -17.51
CA LEU A 50 3.59 11.25 -17.08
C LEU A 50 3.19 10.32 -15.93
N PHE A 51 3.69 9.08 -15.94
CA PHE A 51 3.42 8.13 -14.86
C PHE A 51 4.16 8.50 -13.57
N GLU A 52 5.39 8.97 -13.68
CA GLU A 52 6.17 9.47 -12.54
C GLU A 52 5.50 10.69 -11.88
N ASP A 53 5.00 11.63 -12.68
CA ASP A 53 4.24 12.80 -12.21
C ASP A 53 2.98 12.36 -11.43
N GLN A 54 2.24 11.37 -11.93
CA GLN A 54 1.09 10.80 -11.21
C GLN A 54 1.50 10.19 -9.87
N CYS A 55 2.62 9.48 -9.80
CA CYS A 55 3.12 8.94 -8.53
C CYS A 55 3.52 10.05 -7.55
N ASN A 56 4.12 11.14 -8.04
CA ASN A 56 4.50 12.29 -7.23
C ASN A 56 3.28 13.05 -6.70
N CYS A 57 2.24 13.21 -7.54
CA CYS A 57 0.94 13.74 -7.13
C CYS A 57 0.32 12.94 -5.98
N LEU A 58 0.28 11.61 -6.08
CA LEU A 58 -0.23 10.74 -5.01
C LEU A 58 0.61 10.90 -3.72
N GLN A 59 1.94 10.93 -3.85
CA GLN A 59 2.83 11.11 -2.71
C GLN A 59 2.60 12.46 -2.00
N ALA A 60 2.46 13.54 -2.76
CA ALA A 60 2.19 14.87 -2.21
C ALA A 60 0.86 14.91 -1.45
N ARG A 61 -0.19 14.29 -2.01
CA ARG A 61 -1.52 14.18 -1.36
C ARG A 61 -1.48 13.38 -0.07
N GLU A 62 -0.75 12.26 -0.06
CA GLU A 62 -0.56 11.45 1.15
C GLU A 62 0.21 12.19 2.24
N GLN A 63 1.13 13.08 1.85
CA GLN A 63 1.89 13.93 2.77
C GLN A 63 1.11 15.18 3.22
N GLY A 64 -0.05 15.45 2.62
CA GLY A 64 -0.86 16.64 2.91
C GLY A 64 -0.27 17.92 2.31
N ASP A 65 0.61 17.82 1.31
CA ASP A 65 1.17 18.97 0.61
C ASP A 65 0.31 19.33 -0.62
N GLU A 66 -0.71 20.16 -0.38
CA GLU A 66 -1.65 20.63 -1.40
C GLU A 66 -0.97 21.45 -2.51
N ALA A 67 0.14 22.14 -2.21
CA ALA A 67 0.89 22.92 -3.19
C ALA A 67 1.65 22.00 -4.14
N ALA A 68 2.40 21.04 -3.57
CA ALA A 68 3.07 20.02 -4.37
C ALA A 68 2.07 19.14 -5.13
N ALA A 69 0.91 18.82 -4.57
CA ALA A 69 -0.12 18.09 -5.30
C ALA A 69 -0.59 18.88 -6.53
N ARG A 70 -0.87 20.17 -6.39
CA ARG A 70 -1.29 21.00 -7.53
C ARG A 70 -0.25 21.08 -8.65
N ASP A 71 1.03 21.07 -8.29
CA ASP A 71 2.13 21.21 -9.24
C ASP A 71 2.50 19.86 -9.91
N ASN A 72 2.29 18.74 -9.23
CA ASN A 72 2.64 17.40 -9.72
C ASN A 72 1.45 16.61 -10.30
N CYS A 73 0.20 17.01 -10.06
CA CYS A 73 -0.96 16.32 -10.60
C CYS A 73 -1.20 16.73 -12.06
N PRO A 74 -1.19 15.79 -13.02
CA PRO A 74 -1.53 16.11 -14.40
C PRO A 74 -2.99 16.61 -14.48
N SER A 75 -3.18 17.66 -15.29
CA SER A 75 -4.48 18.33 -15.52
C SER A 75 -5.42 17.54 -16.41
#